data_AF-A0A6D0IMW4-F1
#
_entry.id   AF-A0A6D0IMW4-F1
#
_cell.length_a   1.000
_cell.length_b   1.000
_cell.length_c   1.000
_cell.angle_alpha   90.00
_cell.angle_beta   90.00
_cell.angle_gamma   90.00
#
_symmetry.space_group_name_H-M   'P 1'
#
loop_
_entity.id
_entity.type
_entity.pdbx_description
1 polymer ?
#
loop_
_entity_poly.entity_id
_entity_poly.type
_entity_poly.pdbx_seq_one_letter_code
_entity_poly.pdbx_strand_id
1 'polypeptide(L)'
;MTDKMQSLALAPVGNLDSYIRAANAWPMLSADEERALAEKLHYHGDLEAAKTLILSHLRFVVHIARNYAGYGLPQADLIQEGNIGLMKAVRR
;
A
#
# COMPACT_ATOMS: atom_id res chain seq x y z
N MET A 1 9.22 -13.93 -10.35
CA MET A 1 8.59 -12.67 -9.87
C MET A 1 7.16 -12.88 -9.37
N THR A 2 6.48 -13.96 -9.77
CA THR A 2 5.14 -14.39 -9.33
C THR A 2 5.06 -14.83 -7.86
N ASP A 3 6.17 -15.32 -7.29
CA ASP A 3 6.21 -15.93 -5.95
C ASP A 3 6.04 -14.94 -4.79
N LYS A 4 6.63 -13.74 -4.91
CA LYS A 4 6.48 -12.67 -3.89
C LYS A 4 5.03 -12.13 -3.83
N MET A 5 4.31 -12.12 -4.95
CA MET A 5 2.93 -11.64 -5.04
C MET A 5 1.94 -12.59 -4.36
N GLN A 6 2.19 -13.91 -4.39
CA GLN A 6 1.40 -14.88 -3.64
C GLN A 6 1.58 -14.69 -2.12
N SER A 7 2.77 -14.32 -1.65
CA SER A 7 3.02 -14.13 -0.22
C SER A 7 2.23 -12.98 0.43
N LEU A 8 1.84 -11.95 -0.34
CA LEU A 8 1.03 -10.85 0.20
C LEU A 8 -0.48 -11.15 0.19
N ALA A 9 -0.94 -11.91 -0.80
CA ALA A 9 -2.34 -12.33 -0.91
C ALA A 9 -2.67 -13.53 -0.01
N LEU A 10 -1.66 -14.30 0.41
CA LEU A 10 -1.76 -15.46 1.30
C LEU A 10 -1.09 -15.23 2.67
N ALA A 11 -0.68 -14.00 3.00
CA ALA A 11 -0.25 -13.70 4.36
C ALA A 11 -1.41 -14.09 5.28
N PRO A 12 -1.19 -14.98 6.27
CA PRO A 12 -2.28 -15.53 7.05
C PRO A 12 -3.08 -14.38 7.63
N VAL A 13 -4.38 -14.38 7.35
CA VAL A 13 -5.38 -13.63 8.09
C VAL A 13 -5.14 -13.97 9.56
N GLY A 14 -4.41 -13.12 10.31
CA GLY A 14 -3.80 -13.60 11.55
C GLY A 14 -3.34 -12.54 12.55
N ASN A 15 -2.60 -11.50 12.14
CA ASN A 15 -2.35 -10.36 13.04
C ASN A 15 -1.87 -9.10 12.28
N LEU A 16 -2.09 -7.94 12.91
CA LEU A 16 -1.73 -6.62 12.41
C LEU A 16 -0.21 -6.46 12.18
N ASP A 17 0.62 -7.08 13.01
CA ASP A 17 2.09 -6.97 12.89
C ASP A 17 2.62 -7.62 11.61
N SER A 18 2.03 -8.73 11.17
CA SER A 18 2.37 -9.39 9.92
C SER A 18 2.06 -8.50 8.73
N TYR A 19 0.92 -7.80 8.75
CA TYR A 19 0.58 -6.80 7.75
C TYR A 19 1.60 -5.65 7.74
N ILE A 20 1.94 -5.09 8.91
CA ILE A 20 2.90 -4.00 9.03
C ILE A 20 4.29 -4.41 8.52
N ARG A 21 4.75 -5.63 8.85
CA ARG A 21 6.01 -6.17 8.33
C ARG A 21 5.99 -6.28 6.81
N ALA A 22 4.90 -6.78 6.24
CA ALA A 22 4.75 -6.89 4.79
C ALA A 22 4.77 -5.51 4.12
N ALA A 23 4.03 -4.53 4.65
CA ALA A 23 4.00 -3.15 4.14
C ALA A 23 5.39 -2.49 4.16
N ASN A 24 6.18 -2.72 5.22
CA ASN A 24 7.54 -2.18 5.33
C ASN A 24 8.57 -2.87 4.43
N ALA A 25 8.31 -4.13 4.03
CA ALA A 25 9.22 -4.92 3.21
C ALA A 25 9.19 -4.55 1.72
N TRP A 26 8.11 -3.92 1.24
CA TRP A 26 8.00 -3.47 -0.15
C TRP A 26 9.04 -2.37 -0.46
N PRO A 27 9.83 -2.47 -1.55
CA PRO A 27 10.79 -1.43 -1.89
C PRO A 27 10.16 -0.05 -2.08
N MET A 28 10.89 1.00 -1.68
CA MET A 28 10.52 2.38 -2.04
C MET A 28 10.78 2.60 -3.52
N LEU A 29 9.88 3.35 -4.15
CA LEU A 29 10.11 3.89 -5.47
C LEU A 29 10.93 5.17 -5.36
N SER A 30 11.83 5.38 -6.31
CA SER A 30 12.37 6.70 -6.62
C SER A 30 11.30 7.57 -7.29
N ALA A 31 11.52 8.88 -7.29
CA ALA A 31 10.61 9.82 -7.94
C ALA A 31 10.42 9.53 -9.45
N ASP A 32 11.48 9.10 -10.13
CA ASP A 32 11.44 8.75 -11.56
C ASP A 32 10.62 7.48 -11.80
N GLU A 33 10.77 6.45 -10.96
CA GLU A 33 9.98 5.23 -11.03
C GLU A 33 8.50 5.49 -10.76
N GLU A 34 8.20 6.30 -9.73
CA GLU A 34 6.83 6.71 -9.40
C GLU A 34 6.18 7.44 -10.57
N ARG A 35 6.90 8.41 -11.16
CA ARG A 35 6.43 9.14 -12.34
C ARG A 35 6.17 8.21 -13.52
N ALA A 36 7.09 7.31 -13.83
CA ALA A 36 6.94 6.38 -14.95
C ALA A 36 5.74 5.43 -14.75
N LEU A 37 5.49 4.96 -13.52
CA LEU A 37 4.34 4.13 -13.20
C LEU A 37 3.03 4.92 -13.26
N ALA A 38 3.03 6.17 -12.79
CA ALA A 38 1.87 7.05 -12.87
C ALA A 38 1.49 7.36 -14.32
N GLU A 39 2.48 7.65 -15.18
CA GLU A 39 2.25 7.85 -16.62
C GLU A 39 1.69 6.58 -17.28
N LYS A 40 2.23 5.39 -16.98
CA LYS A 40 1.70 4.11 -17.48
C LYS A 40 0.25 3.88 -17.06
N LEU A 41 -0.06 4.13 -15.80
CA LEU A 41 -1.42 4.01 -15.29
C LEU A 41 -2.36 5.00 -16.00
N HIS A 42 -1.96 6.27 -16.10
CA HIS A 42 -2.80 7.33 -16.65
C HIS A 42 -3.08 7.14 -18.15
N TYR A 43 -2.06 6.87 -18.95
CA TYR A 43 -2.18 6.79 -20.41
C TYR A 43 -2.58 5.41 -20.93
N HIS A 44 -2.28 4.35 -20.20
CA HIS A 44 -2.49 2.97 -20.66
C HIS A 44 -3.41 2.14 -19.76
N GLY A 45 -3.87 2.69 -18.63
CA GLY A 45 -4.70 1.96 -17.68
C GLY A 45 -3.97 0.77 -17.05
N ASP A 46 -2.63 0.82 -16.96
CA ASP A 46 -1.80 -0.29 -16.50
C ASP A 46 -2.09 -0.63 -15.02
N LEU A 47 -2.83 -1.72 -14.80
CA LEU A 47 -3.24 -2.17 -13.47
C LEU A 47 -2.06 -2.67 -12.62
N GLU A 48 -0.99 -3.17 -13.25
CA GLU A 48 0.21 -3.57 -12.52
C GLU A 48 1.01 -2.34 -12.09
N ALA A 49 0.98 -1.25 -12.87
CA ALA A 49 1.51 0.04 -12.44
C ALA A 49 0.73 0.58 -11.22
N ALA A 50 -0.61 0.54 -11.26
CA ALA A 50 -1.46 0.93 -10.14
C ALA A 50 -1.14 0.11 -8.88
N LYS A 51 -1.02 -1.20 -9.04
CA LYS A 51 -0.67 -2.11 -7.96
C LYS A 51 0.70 -1.79 -7.36
N THR A 52 1.70 -1.53 -8.20
CA THR A 52 3.06 -1.20 -7.74
C THR A 52 3.08 0.13 -6.97
N LEU A 53 2.36 1.13 -7.45
CA LEU A 53 2.16 2.40 -6.75
C LEU A 53 1.49 2.19 -5.38
N ILE A 54 0.41 1.41 -5.31
CA ILE A 54 -0.27 1.13 -4.03
C ILE A 54 0.66 0.40 -3.05
N LEU A 55 1.31 -0.68 -3.49
CA LEU A 55 2.10 -1.54 -2.61
C LEU A 55 3.34 -0.83 -2.03
N SER A 56 4.01 0.00 -2.82
CA SER A 56 5.17 0.81 -2.36
C SER A 56 4.78 1.85 -1.29
N HIS A 57 3.52 2.28 -1.26
CA HIS A 57 3.03 3.32 -0.35
C HIS A 57 2.31 2.78 0.90
N LEU A 58 2.14 1.47 1.06
CA LEU A 58 1.48 0.91 2.25
C LEU A 58 2.20 1.27 3.55
N ARG A 59 3.54 1.35 3.55
CA ARG A 59 4.30 1.79 4.73
C ARG A 59 3.96 3.21 5.17
N PHE A 60 3.63 4.08 4.21
CA PHE A 60 3.25 5.47 4.47
C PHE A 60 1.88 5.52 5.11
N VAL A 61 0.93 4.71 4.63
CA VAL A 61 -0.38 4.54 5.29
C VAL A 61 -0.22 4.12 6.74
N VAL A 62 0.63 3.12 7.02
CA VAL A 62 0.92 2.67 8.39
C VAL A 62 1.51 3.81 9.24
N HIS A 63 2.44 4.58 8.68
CA HIS A 63 3.03 5.74 9.37
C HIS A 63 1.96 6.78 9.73
N ILE A 64 1.12 7.18 8.78
CA ILE A 64 0.06 8.18 9.01
C ILE A 64 -0.96 7.65 10.02
N ALA A 65 -1.41 6.41 9.89
CA ALA A 65 -2.40 5.81 10.80
C ALA A 65 -1.91 5.80 12.26
N ARG A 66 -0.60 5.63 12.51
CA ARG A 66 -0.04 5.69 13.88
C ARG A 66 -0.20 7.05 14.54
N ASN A 67 -0.24 8.14 13.76
CA ASN A 67 -0.45 9.49 14.29
C ASN A 67 -1.89 9.73 14.75
N TYR A 68 -2.82 8.85 14.37
CA TYR A 68 -4.22 8.87 14.83
C TYR A 68 -4.50 7.86 15.94
N ALA A 69 -3.46 7.23 16.51
CA ALA A 69 -3.62 6.38 17.69
C ALA A 69 -4.14 7.21 18.89
N GLY A 70 -4.98 6.60 19.72
CA GLY A 70 -5.55 7.25 20.91
C GLY A 70 -6.87 8.01 20.69
N TYR A 71 -7.34 8.15 19.44
CA TYR A 71 -8.63 8.77 19.11
C TYR A 71 -9.84 7.80 19.21
N GLY A 72 -9.66 6.65 19.88
CA GLY A 72 -10.73 5.68 20.13
C GLY A 72 -11.00 4.66 19.01
N LEU A 73 -10.25 4.71 17.90
CA LEU A 73 -10.32 3.72 16.83
C LEU A 73 -9.17 2.70 16.91
N PRO A 74 -9.43 1.40 16.67
CA PRO A 74 -8.38 0.41 16.50
C PRO A 74 -7.40 0.79 15.38
N GLN A 75 -6.11 0.51 15.60
CA GLN A 75 -5.05 0.81 14.61
C GLN A 75 -5.30 0.12 13.26
N ALA A 76 -5.86 -1.09 13.28
CA ALA A 76 -6.20 -1.84 12.07
C ALA A 76 -7.24 -1.08 11.24
N ASP A 77 -8.25 -0.49 11.86
CA ASP A 77 -9.32 0.23 11.16
C ASP A 77 -8.78 1.53 10.53
N LEU A 78 -7.94 2.26 11.26
CA LEU A 78 -7.25 3.45 10.73
C LEU A 78 -6.39 3.13 9.50
N ILE A 79 -5.69 2.00 9.54
CA ILE A 79 -4.89 1.52 8.41
C ILE A 79 -5.79 1.13 7.24
N GLN A 80 -6.90 0.45 7.48
CA GLN A 80 -7.85 0.05 6.43
C GLN A 80 -8.47 1.27 5.74
N GLU A 81 -8.91 2.28 6.49
CA GLU A 81 -9.41 3.54 5.93
C GLU A 81 -8.32 4.28 5.13
N GLY A 82 -7.09 4.31 5.65
CA GLY A 82 -5.96 4.89 4.93
C GLY A 82 -5.63 4.16 3.63
N ASN A 83 -5.71 2.82 3.61
CA ASN A 83 -5.54 2.00 2.40
C ASN A 83 -6.62 2.30 1.37
N ILE A 84 -7.88 2.47 1.80
CA ILE A 84 -8.98 2.88 0.92
C ILE A 84 -8.72 4.27 0.34
N GLY A 85 -8.25 5.20 1.16
CA GLY A 85 -7.82 6.53 0.72
C GLY A 85 -6.72 6.46 -0.36
N LEU A 86 -5.69 5.64 -0.13
CA LEU A 86 -4.60 5.41 -1.07
C LEU A 86 -5.12 4.83 -2.41
N MET A 87 -5.97 3.81 -2.36
CA MET A 87 -6.57 3.23 -3.57
C MET A 87 -7.39 4.25 -4.37
N LYS A 88 -8.11 5.14 -3.68
CA LYS A 88 -8.84 6.24 -4.33
C LYS A 88 -7.89 7.28 -4.93
N ALA A 89 -6.78 7.59 -4.27
CA ALA A 89 -5.80 8.54 -4.76
C ALA A 89 -5.11 8.05 -6.05
N VAL A 90 -4.75 6.76 -6.11
CA VAL A 90 -4.10 6.16 -7.29
C VAL A 90 -5.03 6.07 -8.50
N ARG A 91 -6.36 6.04 -8.29
CA ARG A 91 -7.36 5.98 -9.38
C ARG A 91 -7.72 7.35 -9.97
N ARG A 92 -7.31 8.45 -9.34
CA ARG A 92 -7.59 9.81 -9.80
C ARG A 92 -6.53 10.27 -10.79
#